data_AF-A0A256F0X5-F1
#
_entry.id   AF-A0A256F0X5-F1
#
_cell.length_a   1.000
_cell.length_b   1.000
_cell.length_c   1.000
_cell.angle_alpha   90.00
_cell.angle_beta   90.00
_cell.angle_gamma   90.00
#
_symmetry.space_group_name_H-M   'P 1'
#
loop_
_entity.id
_entity.type
_entity.pdbx_description
1 polymer ?
#
loop_
_entity_poly.entity_id
_entity_poly.type
_entity_poly.pdbx_seq_one_letter_code
_entity_poly.pdbx_strand_id
1 'polypeptide(L)'
;MSAAKRFIRKTLARHGGPVRITIDGSQTNRTAILQCDAENRLRQAGKPIAIRSSKYMNNTIEQDHRRIKQRTRSMLGFKSDTTAGITLLGIELIHMMRKQQGVFADQKARSLKQQFEALAA
;
A
#
# COMPACT_ATOMS: atom_id res chain seq x y z
N MET A 1 -2.06 -20.11 4.11
CA MET A 1 -1.32 -19.04 3.38
C MET A 1 -0.78 -18.08 4.42
N SER A 2 0.50 -17.71 4.39
CA SER A 2 1.04 -16.72 5.35
C SER A 2 0.39 -15.34 5.13
N ALA A 3 0.38 -14.48 6.16
CA ALA A 3 -0.17 -13.13 6.06
C ALA A 3 0.50 -12.33 4.94
N ALA A 4 1.83 -12.43 4.80
CA ALA A 4 2.59 -11.80 3.72
C ALA A 4 2.13 -12.27 2.33
N LYS A 5 1.96 -13.58 2.13
CA LYS A 5 1.51 -14.11 0.83
C LYS A 5 0.09 -13.66 0.49
N ARG A 6 -0.82 -13.65 1.47
CA ARG A 6 -2.19 -13.12 1.29
C ARG A 6 -2.16 -11.64 0.92
N PHE A 7 -1.35 -10.84 1.59
CA PHE A 7 -1.17 -9.42 1.31
C PHE A 7 -0.67 -9.20 -0.12
N ILE A 8 0.46 -9.80 -0.49
CA ILE A 8 1.05 -9.63 -1.82
C ILE A 8 0.07 -10.06 -2.92
N ARG A 9 -0.61 -11.20 -2.75
CA ARG A 9 -1.60 -11.66 -3.74
C ARG A 9 -2.73 -10.64 -3.94
N LYS A 10 -3.26 -10.07 -2.86
CA LYS A 10 -4.29 -9.01 -2.95
C LYS A 10 -3.74 -7.75 -3.62
N THR A 11 -2.52 -7.35 -3.28
CA THR A 11 -1.87 -6.16 -3.85
C THR A 11 -1.66 -6.31 -5.36
N LEU A 12 -1.15 -7.45 -5.81
CA LEU A 12 -0.95 -7.72 -7.25
C LEU A 12 -2.28 -7.78 -8.01
N ALA A 13 -3.33 -8.35 -7.41
CA ALA A 13 -4.65 -8.38 -8.03
C ALA A 13 -5.27 -6.98 -8.17
N ARG A 14 -5.02 -6.09 -7.20
CA ARG A 14 -5.59 -4.73 -7.19
C ARG A 14 -4.80 -3.73 -8.03
N HIS A 15 -3.47 -3.82 -8.02
CA HIS A 15 -2.59 -2.81 -8.62
C HIS A 15 -1.77 -3.33 -9.81
N GLY A 16 -1.92 -4.61 -10.17
CA GLY A 16 -1.10 -5.26 -11.18
C GLY A 16 0.30 -5.65 -10.69
N GLY A 17 1.09 -6.22 -11.60
CA GLY A 17 2.48 -6.60 -11.35
C GLY A 17 3.44 -5.43 -11.54
N PRO A 18 4.05 -4.87 -10.48
CA PRO A 18 5.04 -3.81 -10.64
C PRO A 18 6.36 -4.37 -11.17
N VAL A 19 7.16 -3.55 -11.84
CA VAL A 19 8.51 -3.94 -12.28
C VAL A 19 9.42 -4.27 -11.08
N ARG A 20 9.22 -3.60 -9.94
CA ARG A 20 10.08 -3.73 -8.76
C ARG A 20 9.31 -3.52 -7.47
N ILE A 21 9.58 -4.36 -6.46
CA ILE A 21 9.10 -4.19 -5.08
C ILE A 21 10.29 -3.95 -4.16
N THR A 22 10.13 -2.98 -3.26
CA THR A 22 11.11 -2.71 -2.21
C THR A 22 10.59 -3.29 -0.90
N ILE A 23 11.43 -4.06 -0.19
CA ILE A 23 11.10 -4.65 1.10
C ILE A 23 12.14 -4.25 2.16
N ASP A 24 11.73 -4.35 3.41
CA ASP A 24 12.54 -4.11 4.62
C ASP A 24 13.69 -5.11 4.85
N GLY A 25 13.84 -6.11 3.97
CA GLY A 25 14.80 -7.21 4.09
C GLY A 25 14.20 -8.50 4.64
N SER A 26 12.91 -8.52 4.97
CA SER A 26 12.22 -9.69 5.50
C SER A 26 12.21 -10.88 4.51
N GLN A 27 12.73 -12.02 4.96
CA GLN A 27 12.71 -13.27 4.19
C GLN A 27 11.28 -13.75 3.91
N THR A 28 10.35 -13.54 4.86
CA THR A 28 8.93 -13.89 4.69
C THR A 28 8.30 -13.11 3.54
N ASN A 29 8.59 -11.81 3.44
CA ASN A 29 8.11 -10.96 2.35
C ASN A 29 8.74 -11.38 1.01
N ARG A 30 10.04 -11.67 1.01
CA ARG A 30 10.74 -12.16 -0.19
C ARG A 30 10.12 -13.43 -0.74
N THR A 31 9.93 -14.45 0.10
CA THR A 31 9.31 -15.72 -0.31
C THR A 31 7.87 -15.52 -0.79
N ALA A 32 7.09 -14.68 -0.10
CA ALA A 32 5.73 -14.36 -0.52
C ALA A 32 5.67 -13.72 -1.91
N ILE A 33 6.57 -12.77 -2.22
CA ILE A 33 6.65 -12.14 -3.53
C ILE A 33 7.02 -13.16 -4.61
N LEU A 34 8.04 -13.99 -4.38
CA LEU A 34 8.47 -15.00 -5.36
C LEU A 34 7.36 -16.00 -5.70
N GLN A 35 6.63 -16.48 -4.69
CA GLN A 35 5.52 -17.41 -4.91
C GLN A 35 4.37 -16.74 -5.66
N CYS A 36 3.98 -15.53 -5.25
CA CYS A 36 2.88 -14.80 -5.90
C CYS A 36 3.24 -14.36 -7.34
N ASP A 37 4.49 -13.98 -7.59
CA ASP A 37 5.00 -13.64 -8.93
C ASP A 37 4.95 -14.86 -9.86
N ALA A 38 5.40 -16.03 -9.39
CA ALA A 38 5.31 -17.27 -10.14
C ALA A 38 3.86 -17.65 -10.44
N GLU A 39 2.97 -17.60 -9.43
CA GLU A 39 1.53 -17.87 -9.61
C GLU A 39 0.88 -16.89 -10.60
N ASN A 40 1.27 -15.62 -10.58
CA ASN A 40 0.74 -14.61 -11.50
C ASN A 40 1.25 -14.85 -12.93
N ARG A 41 2.55 -15.12 -13.10
CA ARG A 41 3.15 -15.41 -14.42
C ARG A 41 2.60 -16.66 -15.09
N LEU A 42 2.15 -17.65 -14.33
CA LEU A 42 1.44 -18.82 -14.86
C LEU A 42 0.06 -18.48 -15.43
N ARG A 43 -0.57 -17.41 -14.96
CA ARG A 43 -1.90 -16.96 -15.40
C ARG A 43 -1.84 -15.88 -16.47
N GLN A 44 -0.82 -15.01 -16.40
CA GLN A 44 -0.65 -13.85 -17.25
C GLN A 44 0.84 -13.73 -17.59
N ALA A 45 1.18 -13.84 -18.88
CA ALA A 45 2.57 -13.70 -19.31
C ALA A 45 3.13 -12.33 -18.90
N GLY A 46 4.31 -12.31 -18.28
CA GLY A 46 4.92 -11.09 -17.75
C GLY A 46 6.37 -11.27 -17.32
N LYS A 47 7.07 -10.15 -17.12
CA LYS A 47 8.45 -10.16 -16.61
C LYS A 47 8.45 -10.42 -15.09
N PRO A 48 9.48 -11.11 -14.55
CA PRO A 48 9.60 -11.32 -13.11
C PRO A 48 9.69 -10.00 -12.34
N ILE A 49 9.03 -9.93 -11.19
CA ILE A 49 9.14 -8.79 -10.28
C ILE A 49 10.54 -8.74 -9.67
N ALA A 50 11.25 -7.62 -9.85
CA ALA A 50 12.54 -7.41 -9.19
C ALA A 50 12.33 -7.08 -7.69
N ILE A 51 13.03 -7.80 -6.80
CA ILE A 51 13.01 -7.53 -5.36
C ILE A 51 14.27 -6.78 -4.96
N ARG A 52 14.13 -5.63 -4.31
CA ARG A 52 15.26 -4.92 -3.70
C ARG A 52 15.03 -4.64 -2.22
N SER A 53 16.13 -4.52 -1.49
CA SER A 53 16.16 -4.03 -0.11
C SER A 53 17.32 -3.05 0.02
N SER A 54 17.08 -1.88 0.60
CA SER A 54 18.13 -0.91 0.92
C SER A 54 17.73 -0.17 2.17
N LYS A 55 18.68 0.01 3.09
CA LYS A 55 18.48 0.78 4.33
C LYS A 55 17.87 2.15 4.05
N TYR A 56 18.32 2.83 2.99
CA TYR A 56 17.79 4.15 2.63
C TYR A 56 16.34 4.10 2.16
N MET A 57 16.01 3.15 1.27
CA MET A 57 14.64 3.02 0.76
C MET A 57 13.66 2.56 1.86
N ASN A 58 14.15 1.82 2.85
CA ASN A 58 13.36 1.44 4.01
C ASN A 58 12.90 2.68 4.81
N ASN A 59 13.67 3.78 4.81
CA ASN A 59 13.26 5.01 5.49
C ASN A 59 11.94 5.57 4.93
N THR A 60 11.70 5.46 3.61
CA THR A 60 10.44 5.88 2.99
C THR A 60 9.27 5.02 3.46
N ILE A 61 9.47 3.69 3.52
CA ILE A 61 8.47 2.74 4.02
C ILE A 61 8.14 3.06 5.49
N GLU A 62 9.15 3.26 6.31
CA GLU A 62 8.97 3.60 7.73
C GLU A 62 8.31 4.97 7.93
N GLN A 63 8.56 5.93 7.04
CA GLN A 63 7.91 7.23 7.08
C GLN A 63 6.41 7.14 6.81
N ASP A 64 5.99 6.29 5.85
CA ASP A 64 4.57 6.04 5.59
C ASP A 64 3.91 5.32 6.76
N HIS A 65 4.58 4.33 7.36
CA HIS A 65 4.10 3.67 8.59
C HIS A 65 3.92 4.66 9.75
N ARG A 66 4.86 5.60 9.92
CA ARG A 66 4.85 6.54 11.05
C ARG A 66 3.59 7.40 11.06
N ARG A 67 3.08 7.83 9.91
CA ARG A 67 1.86 8.66 9.84
C ARG A 67 0.62 7.89 10.27
N ILE A 68 0.49 6.63 9.84
CA ILE A 68 -0.61 5.76 10.26
C ILE A 68 -0.51 5.49 11.76
N LYS A 69 0.66 5.04 12.24
CA LYS A 69 0.91 4.76 13.67
C LYS A 69 0.65 5.97 14.55
N GLN A 70 1.05 7.17 14.11
CA GLN A 70 0.82 8.40 14.88
C GLN A 70 -0.68 8.71 15.03
N ARG A 71 -1.48 8.50 13.98
CA ARG A 71 -2.93 8.70 14.04
C ARG A 71 -3.63 7.65 14.88
N THR A 72 -3.21 6.39 14.79
CA THR A 72 -3.86 5.31 15.52
C THR A 72 -3.43 5.21 16.98
N ARG A 73 -2.27 5.75 17.36
CA ARG A 73 -1.74 5.70 18.74
C ARG A 73 -2.69 6.30 19.77
N SER A 74 -3.41 7.36 19.44
CA SER A 74 -4.37 8.01 20.35
C SER A 74 -5.74 7.32 20.41
N MET A 75 -5.97 6.28 19.60
CA MET A 75 -7.29 5.64 19.47
C MET A 75 -7.51 4.47 20.45
N LEU A 76 -6.51 4.14 21.29
CA LEU A 76 -6.55 3.01 22.25
C LEU A 76 -6.82 1.63 21.60
N GLY A 77 -6.52 1.50 20.30
CA GLY A 77 -6.74 0.28 19.52
C GLY A 77 -8.10 0.25 18.82
N PHE A 78 -8.30 -0.76 17.96
CA PHE A 78 -9.55 -0.96 17.24
C PHE A 78 -10.37 -2.08 17.88
N LYS A 79 -11.69 -1.90 17.99
CA LYS A 79 -12.60 -2.87 18.59
C LYS A 79 -12.97 -4.04 17.66
N SER A 80 -12.79 -3.89 16.35
CA SER A 80 -13.04 -4.93 15.35
C SER A 80 -12.19 -4.71 14.09
N ASP A 81 -11.95 -5.78 13.34
CA ASP A 81 -11.23 -5.71 12.05
C ASP A 81 -11.96 -4.86 11.02
N THR A 82 -13.30 -4.89 11.02
CA THR A 82 -14.12 -4.07 10.11
C THR A 82 -13.93 -2.59 10.40
N THR A 83 -14.01 -2.19 11.67
CA THR A 83 -13.80 -0.79 12.07
C THR A 83 -12.36 -0.35 11.84
N ALA A 84 -11.39 -1.24 12.10
CA ALA A 84 -9.98 -0.99 11.77
C ALA A 84 -9.79 -0.72 10.27
N GLY A 85 -10.37 -1.57 9.42
CA GLY A 85 -10.29 -1.43 7.97
C GLY A 85 -10.85 -0.11 7.47
N ILE A 86 -12.07 0.26 7.89
CA ILE A 86 -12.72 1.51 7.48
C ILE A 86 -11.90 2.73 7.95
N THR A 87 -11.44 2.71 9.20
CA THR A 87 -10.67 3.83 9.77
C THR A 87 -9.32 4.00 9.07
N LEU A 88 -8.60 2.90 8.82
CA LEU A 88 -7.33 2.93 8.10
C LEU A 88 -7.50 3.40 6.65
N LEU A 89 -8.55 2.96 5.96
CA LEU A 89 -8.88 3.44 4.61
C LEU A 89 -9.14 4.96 4.59
N GLY A 90 -9.87 5.49 5.57
CA GLY A 90 -10.09 6.93 5.70
C GLY A 90 -8.80 7.71 5.95
N ILE A 91 -7.91 7.20 6.81
CA ILE A 91 -6.60 7.82 7.05
C ILE A 91 -5.75 7.82 5.77
N GLU A 92 -5.73 6.70 5.05
CA GLU A 92 -4.99 6.54 3.80
C GLU A 92 -5.53 7.46 2.69
N LEU A 93 -6.86 7.58 2.58
CA LEU A 93 -7.53 8.47 1.64
C LEU A 93 -7.05 9.92 1.79
N ILE A 94 -7.11 10.48 3.00
CA ILE A 94 -6.66 11.85 3.27
C ILE A 94 -5.16 12.00 2.98
N HIS A 95 -4.36 10.98 3.24
CA HIS A 95 -2.92 11.00 2.95
C HIS A 95 -2.63 10.99 1.44
N MET A 96 -3.36 10.20 0.66
CA MET A 96 -3.26 10.20 -0.81
C MET A 96 -3.68 11.54 -1.41
N MET A 97 -4.76 12.14 -0.91
CA MET A 97 -5.21 13.48 -1.33
C MET A 97 -4.13 14.54 -1.06
N ARG A 98 -3.53 14.52 0.13
CA ARG A 98 -2.43 15.45 0.48
C ARG A 98 -1.19 15.26 -0.38
N LYS A 99 -0.91 14.03 -0.84
CA LYS A 99 0.22 13.72 -1.71
C LYS A 99 -0.08 13.86 -3.21
N GLN A 100 -1.32 14.16 -3.60
CA GLN A 100 -1.77 14.14 -5.01
C GLN A 100 -1.45 12.81 -5.70
N GLN A 101 -1.80 11.69 -5.05
CA GLN A 101 -1.50 10.34 -5.54
C GLN A 101 -2.73 9.67 -6.16
N GLY A 102 -2.50 8.81 -7.15
CA GLY A 102 -3.55 8.00 -7.78
C GLY A 102 -4.61 8.86 -8.45
N VAL A 103 -5.87 8.65 -8.08
CA VAL A 103 -7.02 9.42 -8.61
C VAL A 103 -6.99 10.91 -8.23
N PHE A 104 -6.17 11.29 -7.24
CA PHE A 104 -5.99 12.67 -6.81
C PHE A 104 -4.80 13.36 -7.48
N ALA A 105 -4.09 12.69 -8.38
CA ALA A 105 -3.02 13.32 -9.15
C ALA A 105 -3.66 14.28 -10.18
N ASP A 106 -3.56 15.58 -9.92
CA ASP A 106 -4.01 16.63 -10.84
C ASP A 106 -2.84 17.54 -11.22
N GLN A 107 -2.85 18.04 -12.46
CA GLN A 107 -1.92 19.04 -12.97
C GLN A 107 -2.06 20.37 -12.21
N LYS A 108 -3.26 20.68 -11.70
CA LYS A 108 -3.51 21.82 -10.83
C LYS A 108 -3.75 21.35 -9.39
N ALA A 109 -3.03 21.93 -8.45
CA ALA A 109 -3.19 21.62 -7.03
C ALA A 109 -4.60 22.00 -6.54
N ARG A 110 -5.48 21.00 -6.39
CA ARG A 110 -6.80 21.17 -5.78
C ARG A 110 -6.67 21.18 -4.27
N SER A 111 -7.49 21.98 -3.58
CA SER A 111 -7.61 21.89 -2.12
C SER A 111 -8.17 20.53 -1.69
N LEU A 112 -7.94 20.12 -0.44
CA LEU A 112 -8.50 18.88 0.09
C LEU A 112 -10.02 18.86 0.03
N LYS A 113 -10.67 20.01 0.24
CA LYS A 113 -12.12 20.16 0.13
C LYS A 113 -12.59 19.82 -1.28
N GLN A 114 -11.99 20.43 -2.31
CA GLN A 114 -12.34 20.17 -3.71
C GLN A 114 -12.10 18.71 -4.12
N GLN A 115 -11.01 18.11 -3.66
CA GLN A 115 -10.74 16.70 -3.91
C GLN A 115 -11.78 15.79 -3.24
N PHE A 116 -12.25 16.14 -2.04
CA PHE A 116 -13.27 15.37 -1.32
C PHE A 116 -14.62 15.49 -2.01
N GLU A 117 -15.01 16.71 -2.38
CA GLU A 117 -16.26 16.98 -3.11
C GLU A 117 -16.29 16.22 -4.44
N ALA A 118 -15.20 16.20 -5.19
CA ALA A 118 -15.10 15.46 -6.45
C ALA A 118 -15.19 13.93 -6.29
N LEU A 119 -14.86 13.40 -5.11
CA LEU A 119 -14.97 11.97 -4.81
C LEU A 119 -16.38 11.57 -4.35
N ALA A 120 -17.11 12.51 -3.74
CA ALA A 120 -18.44 12.29 -3.19
C ALA A 120 -19.58 12.58 -4.19
N ALA A 121 -19.27 13.26 -5.30
CA ALA A 121 -20.17 13.50 -6.42
C ALA A 121 -20.36 12.23 -7.26
#